data_AF-A0A099KLE2-F1
#
_entry.id   AF-A0A099KLE2-F1
#
_cell.length_a   1.000
_cell.length_b   1.000
_cell.length_c   1.000
_cell.angle_alpha   90.00
_cell.angle_beta   90.00
_cell.angle_gamma   90.00
#
_symmetry.space_group_name_H-M   'P 1'
#
loop_
_entity.id
_entity.type
_entity.pdbx_description
1 polymer ?
#
loop_
_entity_poly.entity_id
_entity_poly.type
_entity_poly.pdbx_seq_one_letter_code
_entity_poly.pdbx_strand_id
1 'polypeptide(L)'
;MAARALVFDIWQDIVRYSVTYILLIFVVMSAFSVIYYSHINRQTTSELEVLLSKKDEFNIEWRNLLLEQNSLAEHSAIESKAKKLLNMKQPDSNSEVIVNFE
;
A
#
# COMPACT_ATOMS: atom_id res chain seq x y z
N MET A 1 6.22 2.42 -72.55
CA MET A 1 4.83 2.77 -72.21
C MET A 1 4.25 1.87 -71.10
N ALA A 2 4.41 0.53 -71.17
CA ALA A 2 3.87 -0.40 -70.15
C ALA A 2 4.32 -0.15 -68.70
N ALA A 3 5.61 0.16 -68.45
CA ALA A 3 6.11 0.43 -67.09
C ALA A 3 5.42 1.63 -66.41
N ARG A 4 5.01 2.63 -67.19
CA ARG A 4 4.32 3.82 -66.67
C ARG A 4 2.86 3.53 -66.28
N ALA A 5 2.22 2.61 -67.00
CA ALA A 5 0.87 2.14 -66.69
C ALA A 5 0.86 1.27 -65.43
N LEU A 6 1.81 0.34 -65.30
CA LEU A 6 1.95 -0.50 -64.10
C LEU A 6 2.14 0.32 -62.82
N VAL A 7 2.95 1.38 -62.87
CA VAL A 7 3.17 2.27 -61.72
C VAL A 7 1.87 3.02 -61.35
N PHE A 8 1.07 3.40 -62.35
CA PHE A 8 -0.20 4.08 -62.12
C PHE A 8 -1.25 3.15 -61.51
N ASP A 9 -1.34 1.91 -61.99
CA ASP A 9 -2.25 0.89 -61.45
C ASP A 9 -1.90 0.54 -60.00
N ILE A 10 -0.61 0.35 -59.69
CA ILE A 10 -0.14 0.09 -58.32
C ILE A 10 -0.49 1.27 -57.39
N TRP A 11 -0.34 2.50 -57.86
CA TRP A 11 -0.68 3.69 -57.09
C TRP A 11 -2.18 3.75 -56.79
N GLN A 12 -3.02 3.44 -57.78
CA GLN A 12 -4.47 3.43 -57.62
C GLN A 12 -4.95 2.32 -56.67
N ASP A 13 -4.32 1.14 -56.73
CA ASP A 13 -4.62 0.03 -55.82
C ASP A 13 -4.22 0.34 -54.38
N ILE A 14 -3.06 0.95 -54.16
CA ILE A 14 -2.61 1.39 -52.83
C ILE A 14 -3.60 2.39 -52.22
N VAL A 15 -4.08 3.36 -53.00
CA VAL A 15 -5.08 4.32 -52.51
C VAL A 15 -6.41 3.63 -52.22
N ARG A 16 -6.80 2.64 -53.04
CA ARG A 16 -8.04 1.87 -52.86
C ARG A 16 -8.05 1.02 -51.59
N TYR A 17 -6.91 0.43 -51.22
CA TYR A 17 -6.76 -0.38 -50.00
C TYR A 17 -6.18 0.39 -48.80
N SER A 18 -6.04 1.71 -48.90
CA SER A 18 -5.48 2.57 -47.84
C SER A 18 -6.14 2.38 -46.47
N VAL A 19 -7.46 2.20 -46.43
CA VAL A 19 -8.22 1.96 -45.19
C VAL A 19 -7.79 0.67 -44.50
N THR A 20 -7.54 -0.40 -45.27
CA THR A 20 -7.06 -1.69 -44.74
C THR A 20 -5.67 -1.55 -44.14
N TYR A 21 -4.76 -0.81 -44.80
CA TYR A 21 -3.43 -0.55 -44.28
C TYR A 21 -3.45 0.31 -43.01
N ILE A 22 -4.33 1.34 -42.97
CA ILE A 22 -4.52 2.16 -41.78
C ILE A 22 -5.02 1.30 -40.61
N LEU A 23 -6.03 0.46 -40.83
CA LEU A 23 -6.53 -0.48 -39.82
C LEU A 23 -5.44 -1.42 -39.33
N LEU A 24 -4.61 -1.95 -40.23
CA LEU A 24 -3.47 -2.81 -39.85
C LEU A 24 -2.51 -2.07 -38.93
N ILE A 25 -2.14 -0.83 -39.28
CA ILE A 25 -1.28 0.02 -38.43
C ILE A 25 -1.93 0.26 -37.07
N PHE A 26 -3.23 0.55 -37.02
CA PHE A 26 -3.96 0.73 -35.77
C PHE A 26 -3.93 -0.52 -34.88
N VAL A 27 -4.08 -1.71 -35.46
CA VAL A 27 -3.98 -2.98 -34.72
C VAL A 27 -2.58 -3.18 -34.15
N VAL A 28 -1.54 -2.92 -34.95
CA VAL A 28 -0.15 -3.02 -34.48
C VAL A 28 0.13 -2.02 -33.35
N MET A 29 -0.31 -0.77 -33.50
CA MET A 29 -0.19 0.26 -32.47
C MET A 29 -0.94 -0.14 -31.18
N SER A 30 -2.13 -0.74 -31.31
CA SER A 30 -2.88 -1.25 -30.17
C SER A 30 -2.12 -2.36 -29.43
N ALA A 31 -1.54 -3.32 -30.16
CA ALA A 31 -0.73 -4.38 -29.56
C ALA A 31 0.47 -3.83 -28.79
N PHE A 32 1.21 -2.87 -29.35
CA PHE A 32 2.31 -2.21 -28.65
C PHE A 32 1.85 -1.42 -27.43
N SER A 33 0.72 -0.72 -27.54
CA SER A 33 0.13 0.04 -26.44
C SER A 33 -0.18 -0.87 -25.24
N VAL A 34 -0.81 -2.03 -25.48
CA VAL A 34 -1.11 -3.02 -24.42
C VAL A 34 0.16 -3.51 -23.72
N ILE A 35 1.22 -3.79 -24.49
CA ILE A 35 2.51 -4.21 -23.92
C ILE A 35 3.11 -3.09 -23.05
N TYR A 36 3.07 -1.84 -23.55
CA TYR A 36 3.58 -0.68 -22.83
C TYR A 36 2.81 -0.45 -21.52
N TYR A 37 1.48 -0.46 -21.56
CA TYR A 37 0.65 -0.32 -20.36
C TYR A 37 0.88 -1.46 -19.37
N SER A 38 1.04 -2.70 -19.83
CA SER A 38 1.39 -3.83 -18.97
C SER A 38 2.72 -3.62 -18.25
N HIS A 39 3.73 -3.11 -18.96
CA HIS A 39 5.04 -2.81 -18.39
C HIS A 39 4.98 -1.66 -17.36
N ILE A 40 4.27 -0.58 -17.67
CA ILE A 40 4.07 0.56 -16.76
C ILE A 40 3.29 0.13 -15.53
N ASN A 41 2.20 -0.63 -15.70
CA ASN A 41 1.42 -1.15 -14.58
C ASN A 41 2.28 -1.98 -13.63
N ARG A 42 3.20 -2.80 -14.16
CA ARG A 42 4.12 -3.56 -13.31
C ARG A 42 5.05 -2.68 -12.48
N GLN A 43 5.52 -1.56 -13.04
CA GLN A 43 6.39 -0.63 -12.31
C GLN A 43 5.61 0.16 -11.25
N THR A 44 4.46 0.74 -11.60
CA THR A 44 3.62 1.51 -10.68
C THR A 44 3.11 0.67 -9.52
N THR A 45 2.73 -0.59 -9.77
CA THR A 45 2.29 -1.51 -8.72
C THR A 45 3.42 -1.86 -7.76
N SER A 46 4.66 -2.01 -8.25
CA SER A 46 5.81 -2.33 -7.41
C SER A 46 6.13 -1.20 -6.42
N GLU A 47 6.08 0.06 -6.86
CA GLU A 47 6.30 1.21 -5.96
C GLU A 47 5.22 1.30 -4.88
N LEU A 48 3.96 1.06 -5.27
CA LEU A 48 2.83 1.03 -4.34
C LEU A 48 2.98 -0.08 -3.30
N GLU A 49 3.36 -1.29 -3.73
CA GLU A 49 3.61 -2.44 -2.85
C GLU A 49 4.72 -2.15 -1.83
N VAL A 50 5.81 -1.50 -2.25
CA VAL A 50 6.89 -1.10 -1.34
C VAL A 50 6.38 -0.10 -0.29
N LEU A 51 5.59 0.88 -0.70
CA LEU A 51 5.05 1.88 0.24
C LEU A 51 4.09 1.25 1.25
N LEU A 52 3.23 0.33 0.79
CA LEU A 52 2.33 -0.44 1.65
C LEU A 52 3.10 -1.31 2.65
N SER A 53 4.16 -1.99 2.19
CA SER A 53 5.00 -2.81 3.06
C SER A 53 5.65 -1.99 4.18
N LYS A 54 6.16 -0.80 3.89
CA LYS A 54 6.70 0.11 4.92
C LYS A 54 5.63 0.56 5.92
N LYS A 55 4.43 0.85 5.43
CA LYS A 55 3.29 1.22 6.29
C LYS A 55 2.96 0.07 7.25
N ASP A 56 2.99 -1.16 6.78
CA ASP A 56 2.68 -2.34 7.59
C ASP A 56 3.76 -2.59 8.65
N GLU A 57 5.04 -2.39 8.30
CA GLU A 57 6.16 -2.44 9.25
C GLU A 57 5.96 -1.45 10.41
N PHE A 58 5.65 -0.19 10.12
CA PHE A 58 5.37 0.80 11.16
C PHE A 58 4.14 0.47 11.99
N ASN A 59 3.11 -0.14 11.40
CA ASN A 59 1.94 -0.59 12.17
C ASN A 59 2.29 -1.72 13.15
N ILE A 60 3.19 -2.61 12.77
CA ILE A 60 3.68 -3.67 13.67
C ILE A 60 4.45 -3.05 14.83
N GLU A 61 5.38 -2.13 14.54
CA GLU A 61 6.16 -1.44 15.57
C GLU A 61 5.25 -0.66 16.53
N TRP A 62 4.30 0.11 15.99
CA TRP A 62 3.32 0.85 16.79
C TRP A 62 2.52 -0.07 17.71
N ARG A 63 2.05 -1.22 17.21
CA ARG A 63 1.32 -2.20 18.03
C ARG A 63 2.19 -2.79 19.13
N ASN A 64 3.45 -3.08 18.86
CA ASN A 64 4.39 -3.56 19.87
C ASN A 64 4.63 -2.51 20.96
N LEU A 65 4.87 -1.26 20.58
CA LEU A 65 5.05 -0.16 21.52
C LEU A 65 3.79 0.07 22.37
N LEU A 66 2.61 -0.05 21.77
CA LEU A 66 1.35 0.07 22.50
C LEU A 66 1.19 -1.06 23.52
N LEU A 67 1.56 -2.30 23.18
CA LEU A 67 1.55 -3.42 24.12
C LEU A 67 2.55 -3.20 25.27
N GLU A 68 3.74 -2.71 24.97
CA GLU A 68 4.74 -2.36 25.97
C GLU A 68 4.22 -1.27 26.93
N GLN A 69 3.63 -0.20 26.40
CA GLN A 69 3.05 0.86 27.23
C GLN A 69 1.88 0.36 28.07
N ASN A 70 0.99 -0.48 27.53
CA ASN A 70 -0.11 -1.06 28.31
C ASN A 70 0.43 -1.96 29.43
N SER A 71 1.48 -2.74 29.18
CA SER A 71 2.14 -3.54 30.21
C SER A 71 2.81 -2.66 31.30
N LEU A 72 3.42 -1.54 30.90
CA LEU A 72 4.00 -0.57 31.84
C LEU A 72 2.95 0.28 32.57
N ALA A 73 1.76 0.47 31.99
CA ALA A 73 0.65 1.20 32.58
C ALA A 73 -0.28 0.30 33.41
N GLU A 74 -0.15 -1.02 33.29
CA GLU A 74 -0.86 -1.98 34.13
C GLU A 74 -0.53 -1.69 35.60
N HIS A 75 -1.57 -1.58 36.44
CA HIS A 75 -1.54 -1.04 37.80
C HIS A 75 -0.35 -1.48 38.68
N SER A 76 0.26 -2.63 38.40
CA SER A 76 1.48 -3.14 39.01
C SER A 76 2.67 -2.17 38.99
N ALA A 77 2.89 -1.40 37.92
CA ALA A 77 4.04 -0.47 37.86
C ALA A 77 3.83 0.74 38.77
N ILE A 78 2.61 1.30 38.77
CA ILE A 78 2.22 2.41 39.63
C ILE A 78 2.22 1.97 41.09
N GLU A 79 1.67 0.79 41.38
CA GLU A 79 1.61 0.20 42.72
C GLU A 79 3.01 -0.13 43.26
N SER A 80 3.90 -0.69 42.43
CA SER A 80 5.31 -0.93 42.79
C SER A 80 6.05 0.38 43.07
N LYS A 81 5.87 1.42 42.24
CA LYS A 81 6.48 2.74 42.46
C LYS A 81 5.94 3.39 43.73
N ALA A 82 4.63 3.30 43.98
CA ALA A 82 4.00 3.82 45.19
C ALA A 82 4.49 3.07 46.45
N LYS A 83 4.56 1.74 46.41
CA LYS A 83 5.09 0.91 47.50
C LYS A 83 6.53 1.26 47.85
N LYS A 84 7.35 1.53 46.83
CA LYS A 84 8.79 1.79 46.97
C LYS A 84 9.14 3.25 47.32
N LEU A 85 8.44 4.23 46.75
CA LEU A 85 8.68 5.66 46.99
C LEU A 85 7.90 6.23 48.18
N LEU A 86 6.69 5.72 48.43
CA LEU A 86 5.80 6.21 49.49
C LEU A 86 5.77 5.28 50.71
N ASN A 87 6.57 4.20 50.72
CA ASN A 87 6.65 3.21 51.81
C ASN A 87 5.26 2.63 52.20
N MET A 88 4.34 2.58 51.22
CA MET A 88 2.97 2.12 51.46
C MET A 88 2.97 0.63 51.80
N LYS A 89 2.35 0.27 52.93
CA LYS A 89 2.16 -1.10 53.39
C LYS A 89 0.70 -1.48 53.19
N GLN A 90 0.45 -2.71 52.72
CA GLN A 90 -0.92 -3.21 52.61
C GLN A 90 -1.53 -3.26 54.02
N PRO A 91 -2.69 -2.63 54.28
CA PRO A 91 -3.30 -2.62 55.60
C PRO A 91 -3.69 -4.05 55.98
N ASP A 92 -3.30 -4.46 57.18
CA ASP A 92 -3.72 -5.72 57.79
C ASP A 92 -5.13 -5.55 58.36
N SER A 93 -5.87 -6.64 58.54
CA SER A 93 -7.29 -6.66 58.94
C SER A 93 -7.57 -5.89 60.24
N ASN A 94 -6.55 -5.69 61.08
CA ASN A 94 -6.60 -4.90 62.32
C ASN A 94 -6.42 -3.37 62.14
N SER A 95 -6.16 -2.88 60.93
CA SER A 95 -5.88 -1.46 60.64
C SER A 95 -6.94 -0.77 59.80
N GLU A 96 -8.05 -1.45 59.53
CA GLU A 96 -9.16 -0.94 58.74
C GLU A 96 -10.11 -0.11 59.61
N VAL A 97 -10.15 1.21 59.40
CA VAL A 97 -11.12 2.09 60.05
C VAL A 97 -12.23 2.39 59.04
N ILE A 98 -13.39 1.76 59.23
CA ILE A 98 -14.58 2.01 58.41
C ILE A 98 -15.21 3.32 58.90
N VAL A 99 -15.08 4.37 58.11
CA VAL A 99 -15.75 5.65 58.38
C VAL A 99 -17.13 5.59 57.74
N ASN A 100 -18.16 5.44 58.57
CA ASN A 100 -19.54 5.50 58.13
C ASN A 100 -19.93 6.98 58.04
N PHE A 101 -20.32 7.45 56.86
CA PHE A 101 -20.88 8.78 56.69
C PHE A 101 -22.37 8.70 57.04
N GLU A 102 -22.74 9.32 58.15
CA GLU A 102 -24.13 9.63 58.51
C GLU A 102 -24.61 10.88 57.78
#